data_AF-A0A1B8P5W8-F1
#
_entry.id   AF-A0A1B8P5W8-F1
#
_cell.length_a   1.000
_cell.length_b   1.000
_cell.length_c   1.000
_cell.angle_alpha   90.00
_cell.angle_beta   90.00
_cell.angle_gamma   90.00
#
_symmetry.space_group_name_H-M   'P 1'
#
loop_
_entity.id
_entity.type
_entity.pdbx_description
1 polymer ?
#
loop_
_entity_poly.entity_id
_entity_poly.type
_entity_poly.pdbx_seq_one_letter_code
_entity_poly.pdbx_strand_id
1 'polypeptide(L)' 'MTRTAALSESHDSCQHCRLRTLCLPDNLTKSDIGKLEGIIQRRKPVSRGASLFQSGQRFQAIYAVRSGR' A
#
# COMPACT_ATOMS: atom_id res chain seq x y z
N MET A 1 -19.53 6.36 -14.32
CA MET A 1 -18.45 7.33 -14.12
C MET A 1 -17.77 7.07 -12.78
N THR A 2 -16.77 6.19 -12.73
CA THR A 2 -16.06 5.86 -11.50
C THR A 2 -14.99 6.93 -11.22
N ARG A 3 -15.26 7.78 -10.22
CA ARG A 3 -14.28 8.71 -9.65
C ARG A 3 -13.13 7.89 -9.07
N THR A 4 -12.01 7.79 -9.79
CA THR A 4 -10.72 7.48 -9.17
C THR A 4 -10.44 8.62 -8.21
N ALA A 5 -10.48 8.34 -6.90
CA ALA A 5 -10.04 9.34 -5.93
C ALA A 5 -8.58 9.64 -6.25
N ALA A 6 -8.30 10.88 -6.69
CA ALA A 6 -6.97 11.43 -6.63
C ALA A 6 -6.64 11.58 -5.15
N LEU A 7 -6.23 10.46 -4.51
CA LEU A 7 -5.49 10.53 -3.27
C LEU A 7 -4.31 11.41 -3.63
N SER A 8 -4.29 12.63 -3.06
CA SER A 8 -3.13 13.50 -3.10
C SER A 8 -1.89 12.65 -2.92
N GLU A 9 -0.81 12.97 -3.64
CA GLU A 9 0.52 12.37 -3.51
C GLU A 9 1.12 12.71 -2.13
N SER A 10 0.35 12.48 -1.07
CA SER A 10 0.76 12.44 0.31
C SER A 10 1.69 11.24 0.37
N HIS A 11 2.98 11.55 0.29
CA HIS A 11 4.10 10.66 0.54
C HIS A 11 4.10 10.29 2.04
N ASP A 12 2.99 9.70 2.49
CA ASP A 12 2.87 9.19 3.85
C ASP A 12 3.73 7.94 3.93
N SER A 13 4.77 8.05 4.75
CA SER A 13 5.64 6.97 5.14
C SER A 13 4.84 5.91 5.93
N CYS A 14 5.30 4.67 5.96
CA CYS A 14 4.70 3.64 6.81
C CYS A 14 4.67 4.07 8.28
N GLN A 15 5.64 4.91 8.70
CA GLN A 15 5.67 5.53 10.03
C GLN A 15 4.45 6.42 10.32
N HIS A 16 3.95 7.17 9.33
CA HIS A 16 2.81 8.09 9.49
C HIS A 16 1.48 7.52 8.94
N CYS A 17 1.47 6.26 8.53
CA CYS A 17 0.28 5.62 8.01
C CYS A 17 -0.77 5.42 9.12
N ARG A 18 -2.02 5.79 8.85
CA ARG A 18 -3.15 5.59 9.79
C ARG A 18 -3.40 4.12 10.15
N LEU A 19 -3.01 3.19 9.26
CA LEU A 19 -3.14 1.74 9.47
C LEU A 19 -1.87 1.12 10.08
N ARG A 20 -0.90 1.92 10.54
CA ARG A 20 0.38 1.44 11.05
C ARG A 20 0.23 0.34 12.10
N THR A 21 -0.71 0.47 13.04
CA THR A 21 -0.95 -0.53 14.10
C THR A 21 -1.49 -1.86 13.60
N LEU A 22 -2.05 -1.91 12.38
CA LEU A 22 -2.55 -3.13 11.76
C LEU A 22 -1.55 -3.74 10.76
N CYS A 23 -0.79 -2.89 10.08
CA CYS A 23 0.10 -3.30 8.99
C CYS A 23 1.56 -3.51 9.42
N LEU A 24 2.03 -2.84 10.48
CA LEU A 24 3.41 -2.97 10.96
C LEU A 24 3.43 -3.79 12.26
N PRO A 25 4.19 -4.90 12.31
CA PRO A 25 4.37 -5.64 13.55
C PRO A 25 5.15 -4.81 14.59
N ASP A 26 4.77 -4.96 15.86
CA ASP A 26 5.35 -4.21 17.00
C ASP A 26 6.86 -4.46 17.18
N ASN A 27 7.36 -5.58 16.66
CA ASN A 27 8.77 -5.98 16.78
C ASN A 27 9.70 -5.33 15.75
N LEU A 28 9.22 -4.41 14.91
CA LEU A 28 10.07 -3.68 13.96
C LEU A 28 10.64 -2.41 14.59
N THR A 29 11.96 -2.28 14.54
CA THR A 29 12.61 -1.03 14.94
C THR A 29 12.36 0.07 13.90
N LYS A 30 12.60 1.34 14.26
CA LYS A 30 12.51 2.46 13.31
C LYS A 30 13.41 2.26 12.08
N SER A 31 14.57 1.63 12.27
CA SER A 31 15.51 1.32 11.17
C SER A 31 14.91 0.29 10.22
N ASP A 32 14.28 -0.76 10.74
CA ASP A 32 13.67 -1.81 9.92
C ASP A 32 12.46 -1.28 9.15
N ILE A 33 11.68 -0.37 9.76
CA ILE A 33 10.60 0.33 9.06
C ILE A 33 11.17 1.18 7.92
N GLY A 34 12.29 1.87 8.11
CA GLY A 34 12.95 2.63 7.05
C GLY A 34 13.41 1.74 5.88
N LYS A 35 13.96 0.56 6.16
CA LYS A 35 14.34 -0.43 5.13
C LYS A 35 13.10 -0.94 4.37
N LEU A 36 12.01 -1.21 5.10
CA LEU A 36 10.74 -1.63 4.52
C LEU A 36 10.16 -0.53 3.60
N GLU A 37 10.22 0.72 4.02
CA GLU A 37 9.76 1.84 3.19
C GLU A 37 10.55 1.98 1.89
N GLY A 38 11.83 1.65 1.90
CA GLY A 38 12.70 1.66 0.72
C GLY A 38 12.33 0.61 -0.33
N ILE A 39 11.72 -0.51 0.07
CA ILE A 39 11.31 -1.57 -0.86
C ILE A 39 9.84 -1.47 -1.31
N ILE A 40 9.04 -0.61 -0.68
CA ILE A 40 7.62 -0.45 -1.02
C ILE A 40 7.47 0.38 -2.30
N GLN A 41 6.92 -0.27 -3.34
CA GLN A 41 6.54 0.39 -4.58
C GLN A 41 5.15 1.04 -4.43
N ARG A 42 5.12 2.37 -4.34
CA ARG A 42 3.86 3.14 -4.25
C ARG A 42 3.25 3.30 -5.64
N ARG A 43 2.18 2.55 -5.93
CA ARG A 43 1.45 2.62 -7.20
C ARG A 43 0.35 3.68 -7.17
N LYS A 44 -0.08 4.12 -8.36
CA LYS A 44 -1.23 5.02 -8.54
C LYS A 44 -2.52 4.40 -7.95
N PRO A 45 -3.47 5.22 -7.47
CA PRO A 45 -4.77 4.73 -7.01
C PRO A 45 -5.46 3.87 -8.07
N VAL A 46 -6.04 2.76 -7.63
CA VAL A 46 -6.74 1.81 -8.51
C VAL A 46 -8.20 2.22 -8.62
N SER A 47 -8.71 2.28 -9.84
CA SER A 47 -10.10 2.63 -10.09
C SER A 47 -11.04 1.52 -9.64
N ARG A 48 -12.24 1.89 -9.19
CA ARG A 48 -13.27 0.92 -8.82
C ARG A 48 -13.60 0.01 -10.01
N GLY A 49 -13.60 -1.29 -9.77
CA GLY A 49 -13.85 -2.32 -10.77
C GLY A 49 -12.60 -2.76 -11.55
N ALA A 50 -11.46 -2.08 -11.40
CA ALA A 50 -10.20 -2.57 -11.95
C ALA A 50 -9.65 -3.75 -11.13
N SER A 51 -9.04 -4.71 -11.82
CA SER A 51 -8.41 -5.88 -11.19
C SER A 51 -6.95 -5.58 -10.83
N LEU A 52 -6.53 -5.91 -9.60
CA LEU A 52 -5.12 -5.80 -9.16
C LEU A 52 -4.26 -6.97 -9.65
N PHE A 53 -4.86 -8.16 -9.66
CA PHE A 53 -4.27 -9.42 -10.11
C PHE A 53 -5.38 -10.31 -10.64
N GLN A 54 -5.01 -11.40 -11.31
CA GLN A 54 -5.93 -12.40 -11.84
C GLN A 54 -5.54 -13.79 -11.32
N SER A 55 -6.55 -14.63 -11.04
CA SER A 55 -6.31 -16.01 -10.63
C SER A 55 -5.55 -16.80 -11.70
N GLY A 56 -4.66 -17.69 -11.27
CA GLY A 56 -3.81 -18.48 -12.16
C GLY A 56 -2.60 -17.73 -12.74
N GLN A 57 -2.46 -16.42 -12.51
CA GLN A 57 -1.23 -15.71 -12.88
C GLN A 57 -0.09 -15.96 -11.88
N ARG A 58 1.14 -15.85 -12.38
CA ARG A 58 2.35 -15.98 -11.56
C ARG A 58 2.33 -14.91 -10.46
N PHE A 59 2.71 -15.32 -9.25
CA PHE A 59 2.85 -14.41 -8.11
C PHE A 59 3.95 -13.37 -8.39
N GLN A 60 3.58 -12.09 -8.38
CA GLN A 60 4.51 -10.98 -8.68
C GLN A 60 4.81 -10.14 -7.44
N ALA A 61 3.79 -9.85 -6.63
CA ALA A 61 3.90 -8.93 -5.51
C ALA A 61 2.81 -9.20 -4.46
N ILE A 62 3.07 -8.73 -3.24
CA ILE A 62 2.06 -8.57 -2.19
C ILE A 62 1.53 -7.15 -2.27
N TYR A 63 0.21 -7.00 -2.19
CA TYR A 63 -0.46 -5.70 -2.21
C TYR A 63 -1.01 -5.39 -0.82
N ALA A 64 -0.64 -4.25 -0.26
CA ALA A 64 -1.21 -3.74 0.98
C ALA A 64 -2.29 -2.70 0.65
N VAL A 65 -3.50 -2.89 1.20
CA VAL A 65 -4.59 -1.91 1.04
C VAL A 65 -4.35 -0.76 2.01
N ARG A 66 -4.05 0.43 1.47
CA ARG A 66 -3.86 1.65 2.27
C ARG A 66 -5.17 2.37 2.59
N SER A 67 -6.06 2.41 1.62
CA SER A 67 -7.37 3.07 1.71
C SER A 67 -8.28 2.54 0.61
N GLY A 68 -9.58 2.54 0.86
CA GLY A 68 -10.58 2.02 -0.06
C GLY A 68 -11.54 1.04 0.61
N ARG A 69 -12.48 0.54 -0.18
CA ARG A 69 -13.40 -0.55 0.17
C ARG A 69 -13.58 -1.45 -1.04
#